data_AF-A0A183II92-F1
#
_entry.id   AF-A0A183II92-F1
#
_cell.length_a   1.000
_cell.length_b   1.000
_cell.length_c   1.000
_cell.angle_alpha   90.00
_cell.angle_beta   90.00
_cell.angle_gamma   90.00
#
_symmetry.space_group_name_H-M   'P 1'
#
loop_
_entity.id
_entity.type
_entity.pdbx_description
1 polymer ?
#
loop_
_entity_poly.entity_id
_entity_poly.type
_entity_poly.pdbx_seq_one_letter_code
_entity_poly.pdbx_strand_id
1 'polypeptide(L)'
;MKTFTIHKAPSVLTLHLKRFNHTGKIDRRIFYPEKLDLRPITNAFRTCICSCALLTGLPAAADLSISAYGVNVTLFCFQGPPALYELYAVLVHQGQTPQFGHYFVYVKNAYEQWHRLDDEHVRF
;
A
#
# COMPACT_ATOMS: atom_id res chain seq x y z
N MET A 1 20.18 3.22 10.12
CA MET A 1 19.19 3.10 9.03
C MET A 1 17.99 3.96 9.39
N LYS A 2 17.58 4.90 8.54
CA LYS A 2 16.43 5.80 8.81
C LYS A 2 15.16 5.14 8.29
N THR A 3 14.13 5.05 9.14
CA THR A 3 12.81 4.53 8.77
C THR A 3 11.83 5.69 8.75
N PHE A 4 11.12 5.85 7.64
CA PHE A 4 10.05 6.83 7.51
C PHE A 4 8.70 6.14 7.74
N THR A 5 7.77 6.82 8.43
CA THR A 5 6.43 6.31 8.69
C THR A 5 5.36 7.26 8.16
N ILE A 6 4.21 6.71 7.79
CA ILE A 6 3.07 7.49 7.30
C ILE A 6 2.17 7.82 8.48
N HIS A 7 2.02 9.10 8.82
CA HIS A 7 1.12 9.54 9.90
C HIS A 7 -0.34 9.50 9.50
N LYS A 8 -0.66 9.93 8.27
CA LYS A 8 -2.00 9.94 7.70
C LYS A 8 -1.92 9.46 6.27
N ALA A 9 -2.72 8.45 5.94
CA ALA A 9 -2.76 7.89 4.60
C ALA A 9 -3.56 8.82 3.65
N PRO A 10 -3.04 9.16 2.45
CA PRO A 10 -3.72 10.07 1.52
C PRO A 10 -4.88 9.36 0.80
N SER A 11 -5.94 10.06 0.41
CA SER A 11 -7.06 9.43 -0.34
C SER A 11 -6.62 8.85 -1.69
N VAL A 12 -5.61 9.45 -2.32
CA VAL A 12 -4.98 8.96 -3.55
C VAL A 12 -3.49 8.79 -3.29
N LEU A 13 -2.98 7.58 -3.50
CA LEU A 13 -1.57 7.24 -3.32
C LEU A 13 -0.87 7.14 -4.67
N THR A 14 0.24 7.86 -4.82
CA THR A 14 1.12 7.77 -6.00
C THR A 14 2.46 7.16 -5.60
N LEU A 15 2.79 6.00 -6.15
CA LEU A 15 4.07 5.31 -5.91
C LEU A 15 4.99 5.49 -7.12
N HIS A 16 6.05 6.28 -6.96
CA HIS A 16 7.06 6.46 -7.99
C HIS A 16 8.20 5.46 -7.83
N LEU A 17 8.31 4.54 -8.78
CA LEU A 17 9.44 3.62 -8.86
C LEU A 17 10.66 4.34 -9.47
N LYS A 18 11.64 4.70 -8.63
CA LYS A 18 12.90 5.29 -9.09
C LYS A 18 13.74 4.22 -9.80
N ARG A 19 13.58 4.10 -11.13
CA ARG A 19 14.26 3.09 -11.97
C ARG A 19 15.44 3.61 -12.78
N PHE A 20 15.73 4.91 -12.77
CA PHE A 20 16.87 5.49 -13.49
C PHE A 20 17.98 5.92 -12.55
N ASN A 21 19.20 5.50 -12.87
CA ASN A 21 20.44 5.94 -12.26
C ASN A 21 21.39 6.49 -13.35
N HIS A 22 22.62 6.83 -13.00
CA HIS A 22 23.61 7.34 -13.95
C HIS A 22 24.05 6.31 -15.01
N THR A 23 23.81 5.01 -14.77
CA THR A 23 24.23 3.92 -15.67
C THR A 23 23.13 3.47 -16.63
N GLY A 24 21.89 3.94 -16.44
CA GLY A 24 20.75 3.60 -17.29
C GLY A 24 19.51 3.20 -16.50
N LYS A 25 18.65 2.39 -17.14
CA LYS A 25 17.41 1.90 -16.56
C LYS A 25 17.62 0.58 -15.82
N ILE A 26 17.06 0.48 -14.63
CA ILE A 26 17.00 -0.74 -13.83
C ILE A 26 15.87 -1.61 -14.37
N ASP A 27 16.19 -2.59 -15.23
CA ASP A 27 15.18 -3.44 -15.88
C ASP A 27 14.74 -4.66 -15.04
N ARG A 28 15.03 -4.65 -13.75
CA ARG A 28 14.54 -5.68 -12.83
C ARG A 28 13.00 -5.69 -12.85
N ARG A 29 12.42 -6.87 -13.09
CA ARG A 29 10.98 -7.09 -12.96
C ARG A 29 10.55 -6.93 -11.50
N ILE A 30 9.50 -6.16 -11.28
CA ILE A 30 8.89 -5.94 -9.97
C ILE A 30 7.45 -6.40 -10.06
N PHE A 31 7.01 -7.16 -9.06
CA PHE A 31 5.61 -7.51 -8.87
C PHE A 31 4.98 -6.47 -7.95
N TYR A 32 3.80 -6.00 -8.31
CA TYR A 32 3.01 -5.07 -7.51
C TYR A 32 1.60 -5.65 -7.34
N PRO A 33 1.01 -5.55 -6.14
CA PRO A 33 -0.32 -6.06 -5.90
C PRO A 33 -1.38 -5.11 -6.46
N GLU A 34 -2.54 -5.64 -6.80
CA GLU A 34 -3.71 -4.84 -7.17
C GLU A 34 -4.38 -4.22 -5.93
N LYS A 35 -4.32 -4.90 -4.78
CA LYS A 35 -4.79 -4.40 -3.49
C LYS A 35 -3.59 -4.19 -2.56
N LEU A 36 -3.41 -2.97 -2.08
CA LEU A 36 -2.30 -2.58 -1.22
C LEU A 36 -2.81 -2.17 0.15
N ASP A 37 -2.32 -2.84 1.19
CA ASP A 37 -2.60 -2.48 2.58
C ASP A 37 -1.44 -1.63 3.14
N LEU A 38 -1.70 -0.36 3.44
CA LEU A 38 -0.70 0.52 4.06
C LEU A 38 -0.65 0.40 5.58
N ARG A 39 -1.56 -0.34 6.23
CA ARG A 39 -1.58 -0.45 7.70
C ARG A 39 -0.21 -0.77 8.29
N PRO A 40 0.57 -1.76 7.80
CA PRO A 40 1.86 -2.12 8.40
C PRO A 40 2.90 -0.99 8.45
N ILE A 41 2.79 0.01 7.58
CA ILE A 41 3.73 1.14 7.49
C ILE A 41 3.18 2.45 8.04
N THR A 42 1.90 2.49 8.42
CA THR A 42 1.27 3.64 9.07
C THR A 42 1.51 3.62 10.58
N ASN A 43 1.62 4.81 11.19
CA ASN A 43 1.82 4.93 12.65
C ASN A 43 0.66 4.34 13.47
N ALA A 44 -0.52 4.19 12.87
CA ALA A 44 -1.70 3.60 13.51
C ALA A 44 -1.50 2.11 13.89
N PHE A 45 -0.64 1.37 13.18
CA PHE A 45 -0.32 -0.02 13.54
C PHE A 45 0.65 -0.11 14.72
N ARG A 46 1.42 0.96 14.98
CA ARG A 46 2.38 1.02 16.09
C ARG A 46 1.76 1.48 17.41
N THR A 47 0.56 2.07 17.38
CA THR A 47 -0.08 2.64 18.57
C THR A 47 -0.73 1.60 19.48
N CYS A 48 -0.76 0.32 19.06
CA CYS A 48 -1.22 -0.78 19.88
C CYS A 48 -0.06 -1.72 20.25
N ILE A 49 1.02 -1.14 20.77
CA ILE A 49 1.81 -1.81 21.81
C ILE A 49 1.22 -1.35 23.15
N CYS A 50 -0.11 -1.45 23.29
CA CYS A 50 -0.67 -1.41 24.63
C CYS A 50 0.02 -2.52 25.40
N SER A 51 0.42 -2.22 26.62
CA SER A 51 1.04 -3.10 27.61
C SER A 51 0.31 -4.45 27.84
N CYS A 52 -0.80 -4.73 27.15
CA CYS A 52 -1.49 -6.02 27.13
C CYS A 52 -0.70 -7.16 26.44
N ALA A 53 0.03 -6.92 25.35
CA ALA A 53 0.71 -8.02 24.63
C ALA A 53 1.88 -8.66 25.42
N LEU A 54 2.56 -7.88 26.28
CA LEU A 54 3.58 -8.41 27.19
C LEU A 54 2.99 -9.24 28.33
N LEU A 55 1.72 -9.03 28.68
CA LEU A 55 1.06 -9.75 29.77
C LEU A 55 0.35 -11.03 29.31
N THR A 56 -0.06 -11.13 28.03
CA THR A 56 -0.88 -12.26 27.54
C THR A 56 -0.17 -13.22 26.59
N GLY A 57 0.99 -12.84 26.02
CA GLY A 57 1.73 -13.70 25.09
C GLY A 57 0.99 -14.05 23.78
N LEU A 58 -0.13 -13.38 23.48
CA LEU A 58 -0.95 -13.63 22.29
C LEU A 58 -0.61 -12.67 21.14
N PRO A 59 -0.71 -13.09 19.87
CA PRO A 59 -0.51 -12.21 18.73
C PRO A 59 -1.56 -11.10 18.71
N ALA A 60 -1.14 -9.87 18.35
CA ALA A 60 -1.91 -8.61 18.34
C ALA A 60 -3.12 -8.56 17.37
N ALA A 61 -3.65 -9.71 16.96
CA ALA A 61 -4.73 -9.86 15.99
C ALA A 61 -5.99 -10.53 16.55
N ALA A 62 -6.00 -10.94 17.82
CA ALA A 62 -7.20 -11.50 18.45
C ALA A 62 -7.89 -10.43 19.29
N ASP A 63 -9.17 -10.18 19.03
CA ASP A 63 -10.05 -9.50 19.99
C ASP A 63 -9.97 -10.28 21.31
N LEU A 64 -9.40 -9.67 22.34
CA LEU A 64 -9.29 -10.32 23.64
C LEU A 64 -10.51 -9.91 24.47
N SER A 65 -11.45 -10.85 24.62
CA SER A 65 -12.50 -10.75 25.64
C SER A 65 -11.92 -11.22 26.98
N ILE A 66 -11.81 -10.33 27.95
CA ILE A 66 -11.43 -10.67 29.33
C ILE A 66 -12.65 -10.46 30.22
N SER A 67 -12.93 -11.39 31.13
CA SER A 67 -13.90 -11.19 32.20
C SER A 67 -13.18 -10.74 33.47
N ALA A 68 -13.48 -9.55 33.96
CA ALA A 68 -12.96 -9.01 35.22
C ALA A 68 -14.12 -8.56 36.10
N TYR A 69 -14.14 -8.95 37.37
CA TYR A 69 -15.20 -8.61 38.34
C TYR A 69 -16.63 -8.98 37.88
N GLY A 70 -16.78 -10.00 37.03
CA GLY A 70 -18.08 -10.38 36.47
C GLY A 70 -18.56 -9.53 35.29
N VAL A 71 -17.70 -8.67 34.73
CA VAL A 71 -17.98 -7.84 33.57
C VAL A 71 -17.15 -8.32 32.38
N ASN A 72 -17.79 -8.52 31.23
CA ASN A 72 -17.11 -8.83 29.97
C ASN A 72 -16.52 -7.54 29.38
N VAL A 73 -15.20 -7.47 29.31
CA VAL A 73 -14.45 -6.35 28.72
C VAL A 73 -13.80 -6.84 27.43
N THR A 74 -14.23 -6.28 26.30
CA THR A 74 -13.57 -6.48 25.00
C THR A 74 -12.51 -5.39 24.82
N LEU A 75 -11.24 -5.80 24.79
CA LEU A 75 -10.15 -4.89 24.47
C LEU A 75 -9.98 -4.81 22.95
N PHE A 76 -10.42 -3.71 22.36
CA PHE A 76 -10.13 -3.42 20.97
C PHE A 76 -8.72 -2.83 20.86
N CYS A 77 -7.84 -3.56 20.18
CA CYS A 77 -6.64 -2.94 19.66
C CYS A 77 -7.10 -1.97 18.56
N PHE A 78 -7.08 -0.65 18.84
CA PHE A 78 -7.55 0.35 17.89
C PHE A 78 -6.60 0.39 16.70
N GLN A 79 -6.83 -0.50 15.74
CA GLN A 79 -6.29 -0.39 14.40
C GLN A 79 -6.96 0.84 13.82
N GLY A 80 -6.17 1.89 13.52
CA GLY A 80 -6.68 3.05 12.81
C GLY A 80 -7.44 2.63 11.53
N PRO A 81 -8.23 3.53 10.93
CA PRO A 81 -9.09 3.19 9.81
C PRO A 81 -8.33 2.41 8.73
N PRO A 82 -8.96 1.39 8.11
CA PRO A 82 -8.30 0.55 7.12
C PRO A 82 -7.74 1.41 6.00
N ALA A 83 -6.41 1.35 5.82
CA ALA A 83 -5.69 2.05 4.76
C ALA A 83 -5.50 1.13 3.55
N LEU A 84 -6.61 0.63 3.02
CA LEU A 84 -6.65 -0.26 1.86
C LEU A 84 -6.77 0.55 0.58
N TYR A 85 -5.91 0.25 -0.38
CA TYR A 85 -5.86 0.90 -1.69
C TYR A 85 -6.08 -0.13 -2.78
N GLU A 86 -6.74 0.30 -3.84
CA GLU A 86 -6.87 -0.46 -5.08
C GLU A 86 -6.13 0.25 -6.20
N LEU A 87 -5.39 -0.52 -6.99
CA LEU A 87 -4.63 -0.03 -8.12
C LEU A 87 -5.58 0.31 -9.27
N TYR A 88 -5.66 1.59 -9.62
CA TYR A 88 -6.53 2.06 -10.70
C TYR A 88 -5.77 2.54 -11.94
N ALA A 89 -4.47 2.84 -11.83
CA ALA A 89 -3.66 3.30 -12.96
C ALA A 89 -2.18 2.90 -12.83
N VAL A 90 -1.54 2.65 -13.97
CA VAL A 90 -0.10 2.37 -14.08
C VAL A 90 0.50 3.15 -15.24
N LEU A 91 1.38 4.11 -14.93
CA LEU A 91 2.18 4.82 -15.94
C LEU A 91 3.42 4.00 -16.27
N VAL A 92 3.62 3.73 -17.56
CA VAL A 92 4.74 2.92 -18.05
C VAL A 92 5.63 3.78 -18.94
N HIS A 93 6.95 3.70 -18.69
CA HIS A 93 7.98 4.16 -19.62
C HIS A 93 8.59 2.96 -20.33
N GLN A 94 8.58 2.99 -21.65
CA GLN A 94 9.26 2.02 -22.53
C GLN A 94 10.48 2.69 -23.17
N GLY A 95 11.65 2.07 -23.05
CA GLY A 95 12.92 2.65 -23.47
C GLY A 95 14.02 2.45 -22.43
N GLN A 96 15.28 2.59 -22.85
CA GLN A 96 16.47 2.34 -22.02
C GLN A 96 17.07 3.61 -21.41
N THR A 97 16.75 4.78 -21.95
CA THR A 97 17.31 6.07 -21.52
C THR A 97 16.24 6.91 -20.84
N PRO A 98 16.62 7.85 -19.97
CA PRO A 98 15.68 8.81 -19.41
C PRO A 98 15.31 9.93 -20.40
N GLN A 99 16.14 10.22 -21.41
CA GLN A 99 15.89 11.28 -22.40
C GLN A 99 14.93 10.86 -23.51
N PHE A 100 14.91 9.55 -23.82
CA PHE A 100 14.13 9.00 -24.92
C PHE A 100 13.33 7.78 -24.46
N GLY A 101 12.14 7.64 -25.02
CA GLY A 101 11.27 6.51 -24.80
C GLY A 101 9.82 6.87 -25.09
N HIS A 102 8.96 5.91 -24.86
CA HIS A 102 7.52 6.02 -25.06
C HIS A 102 6.78 5.88 -23.73
N TYR A 103 5.85 6.78 -23.47
CA TYR A 103 5.00 6.72 -22.29
C TYR A 103 3.61 6.28 -22.69
N PHE A 104 3.05 5.34 -21.94
CA PHE A 104 1.65 4.95 -22.06
C PHE A 104 1.11 4.58 -20.68
N VAL A 105 -0.21 4.51 -20.55
CA VAL A 105 -0.86 4.25 -19.26
C VAL A 105 -1.84 3.10 -19.36
N TYR A 106 -1.90 2.28 -18.31
CA TYR A 106 -3.02 1.38 -18.09
C TYR A 106 -3.98 2.02 -17.08
N VAL A 107 -5.28 2.00 -17.36
CA VAL A 107 -6.32 2.51 -16.46
C VAL A 107 -7.39 1.44 -16.25
N LYS A 108 -7.81 1.23 -15.01
CA LYS A 108 -8.89 0.32 -14.63
C LYS A 108 -10.21 1.09 -14.62
N ASN A 109 -11.21 0.60 -15.35
CA ASN A 109 -12.56 1.18 -15.35
C ASN A 109 -13.39 0.70 -14.14
N ALA A 110 -14.59 1.23 -13.97
CA ALA A 110 -15.51 0.85 -12.90
C ALA A 110 -16.01 -0.62 -12.97
N TYR A 111 -15.82 -1.28 -14.12
CA TYR A 111 -16.17 -2.69 -14.35
C TYR A 111 -14.97 -3.64 -14.16
N GLU A 112 -13.90 -3.15 -13.53
CA GLU A 112 -12.66 -3.88 -13.30
C GLU A 112 -11.87 -4.30 -14.56
N GLN A 113 -12.11 -3.62 -15.68
CA GLN A 113 -11.41 -3.89 -16.93
C GLN A 113 -10.24 -2.92 -17.12
N TRP A 114 -9.09 -3.47 -17.51
CA TRP A 114 -7.89 -2.71 -17.81
C TRP A 114 -7.86 -2.25 -19.27
N HIS A 115 -7.67 -0.96 -19.46
CA HIS A 115 -7.53 -0.33 -20.76
C HIS A 115 -6.13 0.23 -20.93
N ARG A 116 -5.51 -0.05 -22.07
CA ARG A 116 -4.21 0.51 -22.44
C ARG A 116 -4.45 1.78 -23.26
N LEU A 117 -4.12 2.92 -22.68
CA LEU A 117 -4.17 4.21 -23.35
C LEU A 117 -2.75 4.50 -23.85
N ASP A 118 -2.58 4.29 -25.14
CA ASP A 118 -1.37 4.58 -25.88
C ASP A 118 -1.77 5.56 -26.99
N ASP A 119 -1.16 6.74 -26.99
CA ASP A 119 -1.57 7.90 -27.79
C ASP A 119 -1.84 7.55 -29.28
N GLU A 120 -1.07 6.61 -29.84
CA GLU A 120 -1.19 6.17 -31.23
C GLU A 120 -2.34 5.18 -31.49
N HIS A 121 -2.87 4.52 -30.46
CA HIS A 121 -3.88 3.47 -30.57
C HIS A 121 -4.92 3.55 -29.44
N VAL A 122 -5.94 4.40 -29.64
CA VAL A 122 -7.13 4.40 -28.78
C VAL A 122 -8.08 3.29 -29.25
N ARG A 123 -8.22 2.22 -28.47
CA ARG A 123 -9.29 1.22 -28.66
C ARG A 123 -10.36 1.45 -27.59
N PHE A 124 -11.56 1.80 -28.05
CA PHE A 124 -12.77 1.96 -27.24
C PHE A 124 -13.48 0.61 -27.05
#